data_AF-A0A9W3JYP9-F1
#
_entry.id   AF-A0A9W3JYP9-F1
#
_cell.length_a   1.000
_cell.length_b   1.000
_cell.length_c   1.000
_cell.angle_alpha   90.00
_cell.angle_beta   90.00
_cell.angle_gamma   90.00
#
_symmetry.space_group_name_H-M   'P 1'
#
loop_
_entity.id
_entity.type
_entity.pdbx_description
1 polymer ?
#
loop_
_entity_poly.entity_id
_entity_poly.type
_entity_poly.pdbx_seq_one_letter_code
_entity_poly.pdbx_strand_id
1 'polypeptide(L)'
;MGLSDAPLLFNFEHDSSENLTYIPMIVRFNLDRFGLRISLEQWQLLPIEDRKLLARFPADDDTAIEPNFDHALFEMLRTHADLEPSWFQPDEQPTWRATDMVPDALVQQSALAGLPAPALAQWQRLAPFQRYVLMKLSRKPKLNHDFVPAMREFGLTATH
;
A
#
# COMPACT_ATOMS: atom_id res chain seq x y z
N MET A 1 -4.34 -15.86 14.71
CA MET A 1 -3.15 -15.19 15.29
C MET A 1 -2.18 -14.99 14.12
N GLY A 2 -1.68 -13.81 13.81
CA GLY A 2 -1.64 -12.60 14.59
C GLY A 2 -1.32 -11.42 13.68
N LEU A 3 -1.88 -10.28 14.06
CA LEU A 3 -1.40 -8.97 13.62
C LEU A 3 0.09 -8.86 13.95
N SER A 4 0.84 -8.11 13.14
CA SER A 4 2.23 -7.79 13.46
C SER A 4 2.29 -6.98 14.77
N ASP A 5 3.40 -7.11 15.50
CA ASP A 5 3.62 -6.38 16.76
C ASP A 5 3.64 -4.85 16.53
N ALA A 6 4.21 -4.44 15.40
CA ALA A 6 4.29 -3.05 14.96
C ALA A 6 3.56 -2.82 13.62
N PRO A 7 3.05 -1.60 13.37
CA PRO A 7 2.55 -1.21 12.05
C PRO A 7 3.54 -1.52 10.93
N LEU A 8 3.06 -2.15 9.85
CA LEU A 8 3.87 -2.48 8.67
C LEU A 8 3.98 -1.25 7.76
N LEU A 9 4.76 -0.27 8.19
CA LEU A 9 5.08 0.93 7.43
C LEU A 9 6.45 0.77 6.76
N PHE A 10 6.57 1.21 5.52
CA PHE A 10 7.89 1.41 4.92
C PHE A 10 8.63 2.58 5.57
N ASN A 11 9.96 2.56 5.51
CA ASN A 11 10.76 3.64 6.09
C ASN A 11 10.50 4.98 5.38
N PHE A 12 10.29 4.94 4.06
CA PHE A 12 9.96 6.15 3.29
C PHE A 12 8.60 6.76 3.68
N GLU A 13 7.60 5.94 4.04
CA GLU A 13 6.27 6.46 4.39
C GLU A 13 6.17 6.92 5.84
N HIS A 14 7.17 6.64 6.68
CA HIS A 14 7.12 7.03 8.08
C HIS A 14 6.97 8.56 8.24
N ASP A 15 7.74 9.34 7.48
CA ASP A 15 7.67 10.80 7.49
C ASP A 15 6.38 11.29 6.81
N SER A 16 6.07 10.73 5.63
CA SER A 16 4.90 11.08 4.82
C SER A 16 3.56 10.73 5.46
N SER A 17 3.51 9.76 6.37
CA SER A 17 2.27 9.33 7.04
C SER A 17 1.81 10.29 8.15
N GLU A 18 2.65 11.25 8.57
CA GLU A 18 2.38 12.19 9.68
C GLU A 18 1.73 11.49 10.88
N ASN A 19 2.39 10.47 11.46
CA ASN A 19 1.85 9.68 12.58
C ASN A 19 0.46 9.07 12.26
N LEU A 20 0.34 8.41 11.10
CA LEU A 20 -0.91 7.82 10.60
C LEU A 20 -2.05 8.83 10.40
N THR A 21 -1.74 10.12 10.24
CA THR A 21 -2.72 11.13 9.81
C THR A 21 -3.19 10.87 8.38
N TYR A 22 -2.30 10.34 7.53
CA TYR A 22 -2.66 9.82 6.22
C TYR A 22 -2.75 8.29 6.22
N ILE A 23 -3.56 7.77 5.31
CA ILE A 23 -3.75 6.32 5.13
C ILE A 23 -2.42 5.72 4.61
N PRO A 24 -1.74 4.86 5.39
CA PRO A 24 -0.49 4.24 4.98
C PRO A 24 -0.70 3.23 3.86
N MET A 25 0.38 2.84 3.17
CA MET A 25 0.29 1.96 2.01
C MET A 25 -0.24 0.58 2.36
N ILE A 26 0.11 0.04 3.53
CA ILE A 26 -0.40 -1.25 4.01
C ILE A 26 -1.91 -1.25 4.19
N VAL A 27 -2.47 -0.18 4.77
CA VAL A 27 -3.92 -0.06 4.96
C VAL A 27 -4.61 0.08 3.61
N ARG A 28 -4.05 0.88 2.69
CA ARG A 28 -4.57 0.99 1.32
C ARG A 28 -4.54 -0.34 0.59
N PHE A 29 -3.47 -1.11 0.75
CA PHE A 29 -3.34 -2.44 0.17
C PHE A 29 -4.44 -3.37 0.68
N ASN A 30 -4.67 -3.42 1.99
CA ASN A 30 -5.75 -4.22 2.56
C ASN A 30 -7.13 -3.72 2.12
N LEU A 31 -7.40 -2.41 2.12
CA LEU A 31 -8.63 -1.83 1.57
C LEU A 31 -8.88 -2.30 0.12
N ASP A 32 -7.85 -2.21 -0.74
CA ASP A 32 -7.95 -2.61 -2.14
C ASP A 32 -8.21 -4.12 -2.29
N ARG A 33 -7.55 -4.93 -1.45
CA ARG A 33 -7.69 -6.39 -1.42
C ARG A 33 -9.09 -6.85 -0.99
N PHE A 34 -9.66 -6.21 0.03
CA PHE A 34 -10.99 -6.53 0.56
C PHE A 34 -12.12 -5.83 -0.21
N GLY A 35 -11.81 -5.03 -1.24
CA GLY A 35 -12.83 -4.28 -1.98
C GLY A 35 -13.50 -3.18 -1.15
N LEU A 36 -12.76 -2.59 -0.20
CA LEU A 36 -13.24 -1.56 0.70
C LEU A 36 -12.65 -0.20 0.36
N ARG A 37 -13.44 0.85 0.53
CA ARG A 37 -13.05 2.22 0.25
C ARG A 37 -13.55 3.14 1.35
N ILE A 38 -12.63 3.96 1.87
CA ILE A 38 -12.90 5.01 2.86
C ILE A 38 -12.32 6.33 2.37
N SER A 39 -12.90 7.44 2.81
CA SER A 39 -12.32 8.77 2.61
C SER A 39 -11.19 9.05 3.60
N LEU A 40 -10.34 10.03 3.29
CA LEU A 40 -9.31 10.49 4.23
C LEU A 40 -9.95 11.04 5.51
N GLU A 41 -11.08 11.73 5.40
CA GLU A 41 -11.82 12.25 6.55
C GLU A 41 -12.29 11.12 7.47
N GLN A 42 -12.88 10.05 6.90
CA GLN A 42 -13.29 8.86 7.66
C GLN A 42 -12.11 8.22 8.39
N TRP A 43 -10.95 8.11 7.73
CA TRP A 43 -9.73 7.61 8.36
C TRP A 43 -9.27 8.49 9.52
N GLN A 44 -9.32 9.81 9.37
CA GLN A 44 -8.88 10.76 10.38
C GLN A 44 -9.79 10.83 11.60
N LEU A 45 -11.07 10.44 11.47
CA LEU A 45 -12.00 10.28 12.58
C LEU A 45 -11.63 9.11 13.51
N LEU A 46 -10.93 8.09 12.99
CA LEU A 46 -10.51 6.96 13.80
C LEU A 46 -9.45 7.38 14.82
N PRO A 47 -9.47 6.84 16.05
CA PRO A 47 -8.40 7.06 17.02
C PRO A 47 -7.09 6.46 16.49
N ILE A 48 -5.98 7.01 16.97
CA ILE A 48 -4.64 6.59 16.52
C ILE A 48 -4.36 5.10 16.78
N GLU A 49 -4.92 4.54 17.86
CA GLU A 49 -4.73 3.12 18.21
C GLU A 49 -5.42 2.19 17.21
N ASP A 50 -6.61 2.54 16.73
CA ASP A 50 -7.31 1.80 15.68
C ASP A 50 -6.55 1.87 14.36
N ARG A 51 -6.05 3.06 14.02
CA ARG A 51 -5.22 3.26 12.83
C ARG A 51 -3.95 2.41 12.88
N LYS A 52 -3.31 2.31 14.04
CA LYS A 52 -2.16 1.41 14.27
C LYS A 52 -2.57 -0.06 14.11
N LEU A 53 -3.72 -0.45 14.66
CA LEU A 53 -4.22 -1.82 14.54
C LEU A 53 -4.43 -2.19 13.08
N LEU A 54 -5.09 -1.34 12.30
CA LEU A 54 -5.32 -1.53 10.86
C LEU A 54 -4.00 -1.61 10.08
N ALA A 55 -2.97 -0.88 10.50
CA ALA A 55 -1.64 -0.94 9.90
C ALA A 55 -0.81 -2.16 10.32
N ARG A 56 -1.25 -2.96 11.30
CA ARG A 56 -0.61 -4.23 11.71
C ARG A 56 -1.12 -5.45 10.92
N PHE A 57 -2.09 -5.25 10.04
CA PHE A 57 -2.61 -6.33 9.22
C PHE A 57 -1.57 -6.76 8.18
N PRO A 58 -1.31 -8.08 8.04
CA PRO A 58 -0.28 -8.58 7.14
C PRO A 58 -0.61 -8.27 5.68
N ALA A 59 0.43 -8.09 4.86
CA ALA A 59 0.31 -7.90 3.43
C ALA A 59 0.28 -9.21 2.63
N ASP A 60 0.25 -10.36 3.32
CA ASP A 60 0.38 -11.69 2.71
C ASP A 60 -0.92 -12.18 2.06
N ASP A 61 -0.80 -12.82 0.90
CA ASP A 61 -1.92 -13.32 0.09
C ASP A 61 -2.59 -14.56 0.71
N ASP A 62 -2.05 -15.09 1.81
CA ASP A 62 -2.50 -16.32 2.44
C ASP A 62 -3.95 -16.20 2.94
N THR A 63 -4.89 -16.63 2.10
CA THR A 63 -6.34 -16.65 2.35
C THR A 63 -6.72 -17.68 3.41
N ALA A 64 -5.80 -18.58 3.79
CA ALA A 64 -6.01 -19.55 4.84
C ALA A 64 -5.97 -18.94 6.25
N ILE A 65 -5.39 -17.75 6.37
CA ILE A 65 -5.46 -16.95 7.59
C ILE A 65 -6.51 -15.89 7.26
N GLU A 66 -7.66 -15.91 7.94
CA GLU A 66 -8.64 -14.83 7.86
C GLU A 66 -8.27 -13.75 8.87
N PRO A 67 -7.54 -12.69 8.50
CA PRO A 67 -7.58 -11.49 9.28
C PRO A 67 -8.87 -10.74 8.90
N ASN A 68 -9.76 -10.61 9.87
CA ASN A 68 -11.03 -9.88 9.83
C ASN A 68 -10.82 -8.35 9.67
N PHE A 69 -10.07 -7.92 8.65
CA PHE A 69 -9.75 -6.51 8.39
C PHE A 69 -11.01 -5.71 8.08
N ASP A 70 -11.88 -6.30 7.26
CA ASP A 70 -13.19 -5.75 6.91
C ASP A 70 -14.03 -5.53 8.16
N HIS A 71 -14.23 -6.56 8.98
CA HIS A 71 -14.99 -6.47 10.22
C HIS A 71 -14.37 -5.45 11.18
N ALA A 72 -13.05 -5.47 11.38
CA ALA A 72 -12.37 -4.51 12.25
C ALA A 72 -12.59 -3.07 11.77
N LEU A 73 -12.45 -2.81 10.46
CA LEU A 73 -12.69 -1.49 9.88
C LEU A 73 -14.16 -1.06 10.03
N PHE A 74 -15.11 -1.97 9.79
CA PHE A 74 -16.54 -1.71 9.95
C PHE A 74 -16.89 -1.37 11.40
N GLU A 75 -16.43 -2.16 12.36
CA GLU A 75 -16.66 -1.92 13.78
C GLU A 75 -16.07 -0.58 14.22
N MET A 76 -14.83 -0.28 13.84
CA MET A 76 -14.16 0.97 14.18
C MET A 76 -14.89 2.19 13.59
N LEU A 77 -15.26 2.16 12.31
CA LEU A 77 -15.97 3.29 11.67
C LEU A 77 -17.36 3.49 12.26
N ARG A 78 -18.08 2.40 12.55
CA ARG A 78 -19.39 2.48 13.17
C ARG A 78 -19.30 3.04 14.59
N THR A 79 -18.33 2.57 15.38
CA THR A 79 -18.15 3.00 16.77
C THR A 79 -17.67 4.45 16.88
N HIS A 80 -16.75 4.90 16.02
CA HIS A 80 -16.11 6.21 16.15
C HIS A 80 -16.72 7.30 15.29
N ALA A 81 -17.36 6.94 14.18
CA ALA A 81 -17.88 7.91 13.22
C ALA A 81 -19.38 7.73 12.90
N ASP A 82 -20.02 6.64 13.35
CA ASP A 82 -21.37 6.23 12.91
C ASP A 82 -21.46 6.16 11.37
N LEU A 83 -20.36 5.71 10.75
CA LEU A 83 -20.19 5.60 9.30
C LEU A 83 -19.85 4.16 8.91
N GLU A 84 -20.05 3.84 7.64
CA GLU A 84 -19.67 2.57 7.05
C GLU A 84 -18.70 2.78 5.87
N PRO A 85 -17.72 1.89 5.67
CA PRO A 85 -16.89 1.91 4.49
C PRO A 85 -17.72 1.55 3.25
N SER A 86 -17.36 2.12 2.11
CA SER A 86 -18.01 1.79 0.84
C SER A 86 -17.38 0.57 0.20
N TRP A 87 -18.20 -0.33 -0.33
CA TRP A 87 -17.73 -1.43 -1.15
C TRP A 87 -17.37 -0.93 -2.55
N PHE A 88 -16.31 -1.47 -3.13
CA PHE A 88 -15.97 -1.29 -4.53
C PHE A 88 -15.49 -2.62 -5.11
N GLN A 89 -15.65 -2.79 -6.42
CA GLN A 89 -15.13 -3.95 -7.11
C GLN A 89 -13.64 -3.71 -7.42
N PRO A 90 -12.70 -4.42 -6.78
CA PRO A 90 -11.30 -4.33 -7.14
C PRO A 90 -11.08 -4.87 -8.56
N ASP A 91 -10.03 -4.38 -9.20
CA ASP A 91 -9.60 -4.91 -10.49
C ASP A 91 -9.18 -6.39 -10.29
N GLU A 92 -9.70 -7.29 -11.13
CA GLU A 92 -9.38 -8.72 -11.02
C GLU A 92 -7.91 -9.00 -11.37
N GLN A 93 -7.33 -8.20 -12.26
CA GLN A 93 -5.97 -8.35 -12.77
C GLN A 93 -5.23 -7.00 -12.76
N PRO A 94 -4.95 -6.45 -11.56
CA PRO A 94 -4.29 -5.17 -11.48
C PRO A 94 -2.86 -5.29 -12.01
N THR A 95 -2.38 -4.23 -12.66
CA THR A 95 -1.07 -4.21 -13.35
C THR A 95 0.12 -4.56 -12.44
N TRP A 96 0.01 -4.38 -11.12
CA TRP A 96 1.05 -4.75 -10.16
C TRP A 96 1.16 -6.28 -9.92
N ARG A 97 0.10 -7.05 -10.22
CA ARG A 97 0.13 -8.53 -10.14
C ARG A 97 0.87 -9.16 -11.32
N ALA A 98 0.83 -8.52 -12.49
CA ALA A 98 1.57 -8.93 -13.68
C ALA A 98 3.08 -8.88 -13.40
N THR A 99 3.79 -9.98 -13.69
CA THR A 99 5.25 -10.12 -13.48
C THR A 99 5.99 -10.50 -14.75
N ASP A 100 5.26 -10.62 -15.85
CA ASP A 100 5.75 -10.86 -17.21
C ASP A 100 6.36 -9.61 -17.84
N MET A 101 5.91 -8.41 -17.43
CA MET A 101 6.42 -7.14 -17.93
C MET A 101 6.49 -6.08 -16.81
N VAL A 102 7.45 -5.15 -16.95
CA VAL A 102 7.56 -3.97 -16.07
C VAL A 102 6.53 -2.94 -16.53
N PRO A 103 5.65 -2.43 -15.65
CA PRO A 103 4.62 -1.47 -16.05
C PRO A 103 5.21 -0.16 -16.59
N ASP A 104 4.65 0.37 -17.68
CA ASP A 104 5.08 1.66 -18.27
C ASP A 104 5.07 2.81 -17.27
N ALA A 105 4.07 2.85 -16.37
CA ALA A 105 3.99 3.87 -15.32
C ALA A 105 5.25 3.89 -14.44
N LEU A 106 5.79 2.71 -14.12
CA LEU A 106 7.01 2.57 -13.33
C LEU A 106 8.23 3.06 -14.12
N VAL A 107 8.32 2.72 -15.42
CA VAL A 107 9.39 3.18 -16.33
C VAL A 107 9.39 4.71 -16.43
N GLN A 108 8.21 5.31 -16.62
CA GLN A 108 8.06 6.77 -16.70
C GLN A 108 8.49 7.45 -15.40
N GLN A 109 8.17 6.87 -14.24
CA GLN A 109 8.56 7.43 -12.95
C GLN A 109 10.04 7.28 -12.63
N SER A 110 10.65 6.16 -13.02
CA SER A 110 12.11 6.02 -13.04
C SER A 110 12.75 7.12 -13.88
N ALA A 111 12.23 7.38 -15.09
CA ALA A 111 12.74 8.45 -15.95
C ALA A 111 12.59 9.86 -15.32
N LEU A 112 11.43 10.17 -14.73
CA LEU A 112 11.21 11.43 -14.01
C LEU A 112 12.13 11.59 -12.79
N ALA A 113 12.48 10.48 -12.15
CA ALA A 113 13.41 10.43 -11.03
C ALA A 113 14.89 10.47 -11.43
N GLY A 114 15.21 10.40 -12.72
CA GLY A 114 16.59 10.24 -13.21
C GLY A 114 17.22 8.90 -12.82
N LEU A 115 16.40 7.87 -12.59
CA LEU A 115 16.83 6.52 -12.24
C LEU A 115 16.65 5.57 -13.44
N PRO A 116 17.48 4.52 -13.57
CA PRO A 116 17.20 3.46 -14.52
C PRO A 116 15.87 2.77 -14.17
N ALA A 117 15.12 2.36 -15.21
CA ALA A 117 13.97 1.50 -15.01
C ALA A 117 14.41 0.15 -14.43
N PRO A 118 13.64 -0.45 -13.50
CA PRO A 118 13.99 -1.73 -12.92
C PRO A 118 13.98 -2.82 -14.00
N ALA A 119 14.94 -3.74 -13.92
CA ALA A 119 14.95 -4.90 -14.80
C ALA A 119 13.78 -5.83 -14.50
N LEU A 120 13.32 -6.60 -15.50
CA LEU A 120 12.22 -7.55 -15.33
C LEU A 120 12.48 -8.55 -14.20
N ALA A 121 13.71 -9.04 -14.08
CA ALA A 121 14.11 -9.96 -13.00
C ALA A 121 14.04 -9.31 -11.61
N GLN A 122 14.29 -8.01 -11.50
CA GLN A 122 14.11 -7.28 -10.24
C GLN A 122 12.63 -7.15 -9.91
N TRP A 123 11.81 -6.76 -10.90
CA TRP A 123 10.35 -6.68 -10.75
C TRP A 123 9.72 -8.01 -10.30
N GLN A 124 10.14 -9.12 -10.90
CA GLN A 124 9.68 -10.47 -10.56
C GLN A 124 10.02 -10.91 -9.14
N ARG A 125 11.13 -10.42 -8.58
CA ARG A 125 11.58 -10.74 -7.21
C ARG A 125 10.85 -9.94 -6.14
N LEU A 126 10.14 -8.86 -6.51
CA LEU A 126 9.43 -8.02 -5.56
C LEU A 126 8.21 -8.74 -4.99
N ALA A 127 8.01 -8.58 -3.68
CA ALA A 127 6.79 -9.04 -3.02
C ALA A 127 5.55 -8.34 -3.62
N PRO A 128 4.37 -9.00 -3.62
CA PRO A 128 3.12 -8.40 -4.08
C PRO A 128 2.87 -6.99 -3.54
N PHE A 129 3.12 -6.78 -2.24
CA PHE A 129 2.97 -5.49 -1.58
C PHE A 129 3.93 -4.41 -2.10
N GLN A 130 5.21 -4.75 -2.35
CA GLN A 130 6.19 -3.81 -2.91
C GLN A 130 5.79 -3.38 -4.34
N ARG A 131 5.32 -4.33 -5.16
CA ARG A 131 4.82 -4.05 -6.52
C ARG A 131 3.60 -3.12 -6.49
N TYR A 132 2.66 -3.37 -5.57
CA TYR A 132 1.50 -2.51 -5.35
C TYR A 132 1.92 -1.08 -5.01
N VAL A 133 2.84 -0.93 -4.05
CA VAL A 133 3.34 0.39 -3.63
C VAL A 133 3.98 1.13 -4.79
N LEU A 134 4.88 0.50 -5.54
CA LEU A 134 5.51 1.13 -6.71
C LEU A 134 4.48 1.60 -7.74
N MET A 135 3.46 0.79 -8.02
CA MET A 135 2.37 1.18 -8.92
C MET A 135 1.55 2.36 -8.38
N LYS A 136 1.24 2.41 -7.09
CA LYS A 136 0.52 3.54 -6.47
C LYS A 136 1.36 4.81 -6.51
N LEU A 137 2.66 4.72 -6.20
CA LEU A 137 3.58 5.86 -6.28
C LEU A 137 3.74 6.35 -7.73
N SER A 138 3.65 5.42 -8.69
CA SER A 138 3.83 5.71 -10.11
C SER A 138 2.57 6.17 -10.85
N ARG A 139 1.43 6.28 -10.15
CA ARG A 139 0.12 6.57 -10.78
C ARG A 139 0.03 7.98 -11.37
N LYS A 140 0.76 8.95 -10.81
CA LYS A 140 0.70 10.35 -11.25
C LYS A 140 1.78 10.61 -12.32
N PRO A 141 1.55 11.54 -13.26
CA PRO A 141 2.56 11.91 -14.25
C PRO A 141 3.65 12.85 -13.69
N LYS A 142 3.59 13.20 -12.40
CA LYS A 142 4.60 14.01 -11.71
C LYS A 142 5.40 13.12 -10.78
N LEU A 143 6.69 13.43 -10.62
CA LEU A 143 7.56 12.69 -9.70
C LEU A 143 6.95 12.68 -8.30
N ASN A 144 6.76 11.48 -7.76
CA ASN A 144 6.33 11.31 -6.38
C ASN A 144 7.56 11.38 -5.46
N HIS A 145 7.49 12.16 -4.38
CA HIS A 145 8.62 12.34 -3.46
C HIS A 145 9.00 11.05 -2.75
N ASP A 146 8.04 10.14 -2.53
CA ASP A 146 8.25 8.82 -1.94
C ASP A 146 8.78 7.78 -2.95
N PHE A 147 8.81 8.08 -4.26
CA PHE A 147 9.21 7.11 -5.28
C PHE A 147 10.69 6.74 -5.21
N VAL A 148 11.58 7.73 -5.14
CA VAL A 148 13.02 7.52 -5.03
C VAL A 148 13.41 6.74 -3.77
N PRO A 149 12.94 7.10 -2.56
CA PRO A 149 13.27 6.33 -1.37
C PRO A 149 12.66 4.92 -1.41
N ALA A 150 11.46 4.72 -1.98
CA ALA A 150 10.91 3.38 -2.18
C ALA A 150 11.78 2.51 -3.12
N MET A 151 12.23 3.06 -4.26
CA MET A 151 13.13 2.36 -5.18
C MET A 151 14.44 1.92 -4.49
N ARG A 152 14.98 2.75 -3.59
CA ARG A 152 16.18 2.43 -2.80
C ARG A 152 15.91 1.35 -1.77
N GLU A 153 14.82 1.49 -1.01
CA GLU A 153 14.40 0.54 0.03
C GLU A 153 14.11 -0.84 -0.57
N PHE A 154 13.59 -0.90 -1.81
CA PHE A 154 13.34 -2.15 -2.52
C PHE A 154 14.57 -2.69 -3.29
N GLY A 155 15.72 -2.04 -3.18
CA GLY A 155 16.97 -2.49 -3.82
C GLY A 155 16.98 -2.37 -5.35
N LEU A 156 16.13 -1.51 -5.92
CA LEU A 156 15.98 -1.33 -7.37
C LEU A 156 16.95 -0.29 -7.95
N THR A 157 17.62 0.49 -7.12
CA THR A 157 18.58 1.52 -7.55
C THR A 157 20.02 1.02 -7.66
N ALA A 158 20.31 -0.21 -7.24
CA ALA A 158 21.65 -0.78 -7.35
C ALA A 158 21.90 -1.21 -8.80
N THR A 159 22.72 -0.44 -9.51
CA THR A 159 23.37 -0.88 -10.74
C THR A 159 24.35 -2.00 -10.38
N HIS A 160 24.07 -3.22 -10.83
CA HIS A 160 25.00 -4.32 -10.74
C HIS A 160 25.65 -4.58 -12.09
#